data_AF-A0A920W049-F1
#
_entry.id   AF-A0A920W049-F1
#
_cell.length_a   1.000
_cell.length_b   1.000
_cell.length_c   1.000
_cell.angle_alpha   90.00
_cell.angle_beta   90.00
_cell.angle_gamma   90.00
#
_symmetry.space_group_name_H-M   'P 1'
#
loop_
_entity.id
_entity.type
_entity.pdbx_description
1 polymer ?
#
loop_
_entity_poly.entity_id
_entity_poly.type
_entity_poly.pdbx_seq_one_letter_code
_entity_poly.pdbx_strand_id
1 'polypeptide(L)'
;MQGEHGALKNPGLVFSRIHVEDLAQTLEASIKNPKTGEIYNVSDDRPSPPSETVEYACKLLNVKPPPLIPFELAELSEIARGFYLTCKRVGNKKNLKKNWE
;
A
#
# COMPACT_ATOMS: atom_id res chain seq x y z
N MET A 1 -14.64 -25.43 -7.01
CA MET A 1 -14.27 -24.90 -5.69
C MET A 1 -14.06 -23.41 -5.84
N GLN A 2 -15.04 -22.60 -5.43
CA GLN A 2 -14.85 -21.15 -5.31
C GLN A 2 -13.96 -20.92 -4.09
N GLY A 3 -12.75 -20.43 -4.31
CA GLY A 3 -11.94 -19.91 -3.20
C GLY A 3 -12.69 -18.73 -2.62
N GLU A 4 -13.11 -18.81 -1.36
CA GLU A 4 -13.63 -17.67 -0.64
C GLU A 4 -12.48 -16.69 -0.40
N HIS A 5 -12.24 -15.81 -1.38
CA HIS A 5 -11.24 -14.76 -1.28
C HIS A 5 -11.77 -13.64 -0.38
N GLY A 6 -11.54 -13.78 0.93
CA GLY A 6 -11.87 -12.75 1.91
C GLY A 6 -10.79 -11.68 2.06
N ALA A 7 -11.18 -10.49 2.50
CA ALA A 7 -10.23 -9.45 2.89
C ALA A 7 -9.60 -9.80 4.23
N LEU A 8 -8.28 -9.65 4.37
CA LEU A 8 -7.57 -10.05 5.57
C LEU A 8 -7.67 -9.00 6.67
N LYS A 9 -8.01 -9.44 7.88
CA LYS A 9 -7.98 -8.64 9.09
C LYS A 9 -6.77 -9.04 9.94
N ASN A 10 -5.76 -8.18 9.99
CA ASN A 10 -4.61 -8.29 10.87
C ASN A 10 -4.48 -7.00 11.70
N PRO A 11 -4.83 -7.01 13.00
CA PRO A 11 -4.81 -5.81 13.83
C PRO A 11 -3.45 -5.09 13.83
N GLY A 12 -3.47 -3.77 13.57
CA GLY A 12 -2.27 -2.94 13.58
C GLY A 12 -1.40 -3.00 12.31
N LEU A 13 -1.69 -3.93 11.38
CA LEU A 13 -1.04 -3.99 10.08
C LEU A 13 -1.49 -2.82 9.19
N VAL A 14 -0.53 -2.08 8.67
CA VAL A 14 -0.75 -1.04 7.66
C VAL A 14 0.26 -1.20 6.53
N PHE A 15 -0.16 -0.82 5.32
CA PHE A 15 0.73 -0.73 4.17
C PHE A 15 0.80 0.72 3.67
N SER A 16 2.01 1.10 3.25
CA SER A 16 2.24 2.36 2.53
C SER A 16 1.91 2.11 1.05
N ARG A 17 1.32 3.11 0.37
CA ARG A 17 0.98 3.04 -1.06
C ARG A 17 1.55 4.24 -1.77
N ILE A 18 1.48 4.23 -3.10
CA ILE A 18 1.84 5.36 -3.94
C ILE A 18 1.00 5.30 -5.21
N HIS A 19 0.51 6.44 -5.69
CA HIS A 19 -0.11 6.51 -6.99
C HIS A 19 0.96 6.39 -8.09
N VAL A 20 0.66 5.70 -9.19
CA VAL A 20 1.65 5.49 -10.26
C VAL A 20 2.15 6.80 -10.87
N GLU A 21 1.28 7.80 -10.98
CA GLU A 21 1.66 9.13 -11.50
C GLU A 21 2.59 9.87 -10.54
N ASP A 22 2.44 9.70 -9.24
CA ASP A 22 3.34 10.30 -8.25
C ASP A 22 4.73 9.66 -8.29
N LEU A 23 4.78 8.34 -8.51
CA LEU A 23 6.02 7.63 -8.71
C LEU A 23 6.73 8.12 -9.98
N ALA A 24 6.01 8.25 -11.09
CA ALA A 24 6.54 8.77 -12.34
C ALA A 24 7.10 10.19 -12.18
N GLN A 25 6.36 11.09 -11.52
CA GLN A 25 6.80 12.46 -11.22
C GLN A 25 8.06 12.47 -10.35
N THR A 26 8.15 11.57 -9.36
CA THR A 26 9.34 11.48 -8.50
C THR A 26 10.58 11.06 -9.30
N LEU A 27 10.42 10.11 -10.22
CA LEU A 27 11.51 9.70 -11.13
C LEU A 27 11.92 10.84 -12.07
N GLU A 28 10.96 11.53 -12.67
CA GLU A 28 11.22 12.67 -13.54
C GLU A 28 11.99 13.78 -12.80
N ALA A 29 11.59 14.11 -11.58
CA ALA A 29 12.26 15.08 -10.74
C ALA A 29 13.70 14.65 -10.40
N SER A 30 13.92 13.36 -10.11
CA SER A 30 15.26 12.81 -9.85
C SER A 30 16.16 12.86 -11.08
N ILE A 31 15.61 12.64 -12.27
CA ILE A 31 16.36 12.73 -13.54
C ILE A 31 16.73 14.18 -13.84
N LYS A 32 15.81 15.14 -13.61
CA LYS A 32 16.03 16.58 -13.82
C LYS A 32 17.03 17.19 -12.84
N ASN A 33 17.15 16.64 -11.64
CA ASN A 33 18.09 17.10 -10.62
C ASN A 33 18.82 15.93 -9.95
N PRO A 34 19.79 15.31 -10.65
CA PRO A 34 20.49 14.14 -10.13
C PRO A 34 21.21 14.44 -8.82
N LYS A 35 20.99 13.58 -7.81
CA LYS A 35 21.75 13.57 -6.56
C LYS A 35 22.40 12.21 -6.38
N THR A 36 23.68 12.12 -6.73
CA THR A 36 24.45 10.88 -6.69
C THR A 36 24.41 10.25 -5.29
N GLY A 37 24.02 8.97 -5.22
CA GLY A 37 23.95 8.21 -3.98
C GLY A 37 22.76 8.52 -3.07
N GLU A 38 21.85 9.40 -3.47
CA GLU A 38 20.67 9.74 -2.67
C GLU A 38 19.60 8.64 -2.74
N ILE A 39 18.90 8.44 -1.61
CA ILE A 39 17.83 7.45 -1.48
C ILE A 39 16.51 8.17 -1.17
N TYR A 40 15.49 7.85 -1.96
CA TYR A 40 14.14 8.39 -1.81
C TYR A 40 13.16 7.29 -1.44
N ASN A 41 12.49 7.46 -0.30
CA ASN A 41 11.29 6.69 0.00
C ASN A 41 10.12 7.35 -0.73
N VAL A 42 9.45 6.61 -1.61
CA VAL A 42 8.33 7.11 -2.40
C VAL A 42 7.04 6.44 -1.94
N SER A 43 6.30 7.13 -1.09
CA SER A 43 4.97 6.73 -0.63
C SER A 43 4.07 7.94 -0.46
N ASP A 44 2.77 7.72 -0.44
CA ASP A 44 1.79 8.67 0.06
C ASP A 44 1.89 8.84 1.59
N ASP A 45 1.09 9.77 2.12
CA ASP A 45 1.05 10.12 3.55
C ASP A 45 0.02 9.32 4.35
N ARG A 46 -0.64 8.32 3.74
CA ARG A 46 -1.76 7.59 4.36
C ARG A 46 -1.52 6.07 4.41
N PRO A 47 -0.58 5.60 5.25
CA PRO A 47 -0.51 4.19 5.60
C PRO A 47 -1.85 3.72 6.16
N SER A 48 -2.41 2.66 5.59
CA SER A 48 -3.73 2.16 6.00
C SER A 48 -3.80 0.64 5.90
N PRO A 49 -4.73 0.00 6.63
CA PRO A 49 -4.97 -1.42 6.52
C PRO A 49 -5.28 -1.83 5.07
N PRO A 50 -4.88 -3.04 4.64
CA PRO A 50 -5.23 -3.56 3.31
C PRO A 50 -6.75 -3.66 3.13
N SER A 51 -7.49 -4.06 4.16
CA SER A 51 -8.96 -4.17 4.13
C SER A 51 -9.65 -2.84 3.83
N GLU A 52 -9.16 -1.72 4.40
CA GLU A 52 -9.71 -0.38 4.15
C GLU A 52 -9.62 -0.01 2.67
N THR A 53 -8.55 -0.41 1.99
CA THR A 53 -8.39 -0.16 0.54
C THR A 53 -9.40 -0.94 -0.27
N VAL A 54 -9.59 -2.21 0.07
CA VAL A 54 -10.56 -3.09 -0.60
C VAL A 54 -11.97 -2.56 -0.38
N GLU A 55 -12.33 -2.20 0.85
CA GLU A 55 -13.63 -1.62 1.19
C GLU A 55 -13.89 -0.32 0.42
N TYR A 56 -12.90 0.58 0.36
CA TYR A 56 -13.01 1.83 -0.39
C TYR A 56 -13.18 1.59 -1.90
N ALA A 57 -12.42 0.66 -2.48
CA ALA A 57 -12.57 0.29 -3.89
C ALA A 57 -13.95 -0.32 -4.18
N CYS A 58 -14.45 -1.22 -3.33
CA CYS A 58 -15.79 -1.78 -3.45
C CYS A 58 -16.88 -0.69 -3.37
N LYS A 59 -16.72 0.29 -2.48
CA LYS A 59 -17.62 1.45 -2.39
C LYS A 59 -17.64 2.26 -3.68
N LEU A 60 -16.48 2.55 -4.27
CA LEU A 60 -16.40 3.29 -5.54
C LEU A 60 -17.06 2.53 -6.69
N LEU A 61 -16.92 1.21 -6.72
CA LEU A 61 -17.50 0.34 -7.73
C LEU A 61 -18.97 -0.05 -7.46
N ASN A 62 -19.55 0.41 -6.34
CA ASN A 62 -20.88 0.05 -5.87
C ASN A 62 -21.10 -1.48 -5.79
N VAL A 63 -20.10 -2.22 -5.32
CA VAL A 63 -20.17 -3.67 -5.10
C VAL A 63 -20.02 -3.99 -3.61
N LYS A 64 -20.54 -5.14 -3.19
CA LYS A 64 -20.41 -5.61 -1.80
C LYS A 64 -18.94 -5.99 -1.52
N PRO A 65 -18.32 -5.52 -0.42
CA PRO A 65 -16.98 -5.94 -0.05
C PRO A 65 -16.96 -7.44 0.32
N PRO A 66 -15.83 -8.12 0.09
CA PRO A 66 -15.66 -9.51 0.51
C PRO A 66 -15.68 -9.63 2.04
N PRO A 67 -16.00 -10.82 2.59
CA PRO A 67 -15.98 -11.03 4.03
C PRO A 67 -14.57 -10.85 4.60
N LEU A 68 -14.48 -10.38 5.85
CA LEU A 68 -13.21 -10.28 6.56
C LEU A 68 -12.81 -11.64 7.14
N ILE A 69 -11.57 -12.06 6.89
CA ILE A 69 -10.98 -13.30 7.43
C ILE A 69 -9.86 -12.91 8.41
N PRO A 70 -9.88 -13.40 9.66
CA PRO A 70 -8.77 -13.25 10.60
C PRO A 70 -7.48 -13.83 10.00
N PHE A 71 -6.36 -13.13 10.16
CA PHE A 71 -5.07 -13.54 9.61
C PHE A 71 -4.65 -14.96 10.03
N GLU A 72 -4.98 -15.37 11.26
CA GLU A 72 -4.68 -16.68 11.83
C GLU A 72 -5.41 -17.81 11.10
N LEU A 73 -6.60 -17.53 10.56
CA LEU A 73 -7.45 -18.48 9.85
C LEU A 73 -7.25 -18.44 8.33
N ALA A 74 -6.43 -17.51 7.84
CA ALA A 74 -6.21 -17.34 6.42
C ALA A 74 -5.28 -18.42 5.85
N GLU A 75 -5.76 -19.08 4.79
CA GLU A 75 -4.96 -19.99 3.98
C GLU A 75 -4.05 -19.20 3.03
N LEU A 76 -2.88 -18.82 3.54
CA LEU A 76 -1.86 -18.08 2.81
C LEU A 76 -0.65 -18.96 2.52
N SER A 77 -0.05 -18.79 1.33
CA SER A 77 1.29 -19.31 1.07
C SER A 77 2.30 -18.72 2.05
N GLU A 78 3.44 -19.38 2.23
CA GLU A 78 4.49 -18.92 3.15
C GLU A 78 4.97 -17.50 2.81
N ILE A 79 5.15 -17.20 1.52
CA ILE A 79 5.54 -15.87 1.04
C ILE A 79 4.47 -14.83 1.37
N ALA A 80 3.19 -15.13 1.09
CA ALA A 80 2.09 -14.22 1.41
C ALA A 80 2.00 -14.00 2.92
N ARG A 81 2.12 -15.06 3.74
CA ARG A 81 2.15 -14.95 5.20
C ARG A 81 3.28 -14.05 5.67
N GLY A 82 4.49 -14.23 5.12
CA GLY A 82 5.66 -13.39 5.41
C GLY A 82 5.40 -11.91 5.14
N PHE A 83 4.76 -11.57 4.02
CA PHE A 83 4.39 -10.19 3.70
C PHE A 83 3.49 -9.55 4.76
N TYR A 84 2.46 -10.26 5.22
CA TYR A 84 1.50 -9.77 6.23
C TYR A 84 2.04 -9.78 7.67
N LEU A 85 3.18 -10.43 7.93
CA LEU A 85 3.90 -10.35 9.21
C LEU A 85 4.76 -9.08 9.33
N THR A 86 5.03 -8.41 8.21
CA THR A 86 5.83 -7.19 8.20
C THR A 86 4.95 -5.95 8.16
N CYS A 87 5.10 -5.06 9.14
CA CYS A 87 4.41 -3.77 9.19
C CYS A 87 5.44 -2.65 9.29
N LYS A 88 5.53 -1.81 8.24
CA LYS A 88 6.42 -0.64 8.21
C LYS A 88 5.63 0.60 7.77
N ARG A 89 5.81 1.69 8.52
CA ARG A 89 5.35 3.03 8.12
C ARG A 89 6.54 3.75 7.50
N VAL A 90 6.44 4.08 6.22
CA VAL A 90 7.53 4.66 5.47
C VAL A 90 7.39 6.17 5.48
N GLY A 91 8.38 6.88 6.01
CA GLY A 91 8.44 8.33 5.94
C GLY A 91 8.96 8.78 4.58
N ASN A 92 8.28 9.75 3.97
CA ASN A 92 8.54 10.28 2.64
C ASN A 92 9.10 11.72 2.67
N LYS A 93 9.73 12.14 3.77
CA LYS A 93 10.22 13.52 3.99
C LYS A 93 11.19 14.05 2.92
N LYS A 94 11.87 13.15 2.19
CA LYS A 94 12.76 13.50 1.07
C LYS A 94 12.03 13.55 -0.28
N ASN A 95 10.71 13.74 -0.28
CA ASN A 95 9.92 13.82 -1.50
C ASN A 95 10.48 14.89 -2.45
N LEU A 96 10.77 14.47 -3.68
CA LEU A 96 11.17 15.37 -4.77
C LEU A 96 9.98 16.10 -5.40
N LYS A 97 8.77 15.84 -4.90
CA LYS A 97 7.54 16.54 -5.27
C LYS A 97 7.69 18.03 -4.96
N LYS A 98 7.58 18.89 -5.98
CA LYS A 98 7.38 20.33 -5.83
C LYS A 98 5.90 20.61 -6.08
N ASN A 99 5.19 20.98 -5.01
CA ASN A 99 3.80 21.44 -5.00
C ASN A 99 2.73 20.35 -5.15
N TRP A 100 1.88 20.23 -4.14
CA TRP A 100 0.54 19.68 -4.26
C TRP A 100 -0.31 20.18 -3.08
N GLU A 101 -1.47 20.76 -3.41
CA GLU A 101 -2.64 20.93 -2.55
C GLU A 101 -3.43 19.62 -2.47
#